data_AF-A0A2A6B6G2-F1
#
_entry.id   AF-A0A2A6B6G2-F1
#
_cell.length_a   1.000
_cell.length_b   1.000
_cell.length_c   1.000
_cell.angle_alpha   90.00
_cell.angle_beta   90.00
_cell.angle_gamma   90.00
#
_symmetry.space_group_name_H-M   'P 1'
#
loop_
_entity.id
_entity.type
_entity.pdbx_description
1 polymer ?
#
loop_
_entity_poly.entity_id
_entity_poly.type
_entity_poly.pdbx_seq_one_letter_code
_entity_poly.pdbx_strand_id
1 'polypeptide(L)' 'KPVTSVLGAAIRVNRVENPTDLEVDLLHEKYCNALVDLFEKNKALCNVPDYQDINFY' A
#
# COMPACT_ATOMS: atom_id res chain seq x y z
N LYS A 1 4.95 -23.93 7.94
CA LYS A 1 4.98 -22.62 8.64
C LYS A 1 3.66 -21.92 8.37
N PRO A 2 3.01 -21.29 9.37
CA PRO A 2 1.82 -20.48 9.13
C PRO A 2 2.16 -19.29 8.24
N VAL A 3 1.19 -18.87 7.42
CA VAL A 3 1.29 -17.64 6.61
C VAL A 3 0.47 -16.58 7.31
N THR A 4 1.09 -15.44 7.61
CA THR A 4 0.41 -14.25 8.12
C THR A 4 -0.01 -13.39 6.95
N SER A 5 -1.30 -13.09 6.85
CA SER A 5 -1.84 -12.17 5.83
C SER A 5 -2.46 -10.98 6.54
N VAL A 6 -2.07 -9.78 6.11
CA VAL A 6 -2.59 -8.51 6.63
C VAL A 6 -3.35 -7.83 5.49
N LEU A 7 -4.60 -7.44 5.76
CA LEU A 7 -5.43 -6.74 4.80
C LEU A 7 -5.46 -5.24 5.12
N GLY A 8 -5.22 -4.41 4.10
CA GLY A 8 -5.31 -2.96 4.20
C GLY A 8 -6.75 -2.44 4.21
N ALA A 9 -6.90 -1.17 4.59
CA ALA A 9 -8.17 -0.47 4.49
C ALA A 9 -8.57 -0.26 3.01
N ALA A 10 -9.87 -0.26 2.76
CA ALA A 10 -10.38 -0.01 1.40
C ALA A 10 -10.10 1.44 0.96
N ILE A 11 -9.57 1.60 -0.26
CA ILE A 11 -9.43 2.90 -0.91
C ILE A 11 -10.63 3.12 -1.81
N ARG A 12 -11.43 4.14 -1.50
CA ARG A 12 -12.56 4.53 -2.36
C ARG A 12 -12.03 5.18 -3.64
N VAL A 13 -12.51 4.68 -4.77
CA VAL A 13 -12.20 5.18 -6.11
C VAL A 13 -13.51 5.53 -6.80
N ASN A 14 -13.55 6.73 -7.38
CA ASN A 14 -14.67 7.14 -8.22
C ASN A 14 -14.37 6.73 -9.66
N ARG A 15 -15.37 6.21 -10.37
CA ARG A 15 -15.23 5.90 -11.79
C ARG A 15 -15.15 7.22 -12.57
N VAL A 16 -14.05 7.40 -13.29
CA VAL A 16 -13.85 8.49 -14.26
C VAL A 16 -13.82 7.85 -15.64
N GLU A 17 -14.59 8.38 -16.60
CA GLU A 17 -14.73 7.77 -17.93
C GLU A 17 -13.43 7.86 -18.74
N ASN A 18 -12.73 9.00 -18.64
CA ASN A 18 -11.44 9.25 -19.28
C ASN A 18 -10.51 9.93 -18.25
N PRO A 19 -9.90 9.17 -17.32
CA PRO A 19 -8.99 9.73 -16.34
C PRO A 19 -7.75 10.29 -17.02
N THR A 20 -7.21 11.35 -16.45
CA THR A 20 -5.89 11.89 -16.82
C THR A 20 -4.78 11.10 -16.15
N ASP A 21 -3.57 11.12 -16.73
CA ASP A 21 -2.39 10.48 -16.14
C ASP A 21 -2.15 10.98 -14.72
N LEU A 22 -2.31 12.29 -14.48
CA LEU A 22 -2.18 12.89 -13.15
C LEU A 22 -3.18 12.33 -12.12
N GLU A 23 -4.43 12.09 -12.52
CA GLU A 23 -5.44 11.49 -11.62
C GLU A 23 -5.09 10.04 -11.26
N VAL A 24 -4.52 9.30 -12.22
CA VAL A 24 -4.03 7.94 -12.00
C VAL A 24 -2.83 7.96 -11.06
N ASP A 25 -1.87 8.87 -11.30
CA ASP A 25 -0.67 9.01 -10.50
C ASP A 25 -1.00 9.37 -9.05
N LEU A 26 -1.92 10.31 -8.83
CA LEU A 26 -2.37 10.68 -7.47
C LEU A 26 -3.05 9.51 -6.76
N LEU A 27 -3.85 8.71 -7.48
CA LEU A 27 -4.47 7.52 -6.89
C LEU A 27 -3.44 6.43 -6.60
N HIS A 28 -2.46 6.25 -7.48
CA HIS A 28 -1.35 5.32 -7.29
C HIS A 28 -0.49 5.72 -6.09
N GLU A 29 -0.14 7.00 -5.95
CA GLU A 29 0.58 7.53 -4.79
C GLU A 29 -0.18 7.25 -3.49
N LYS A 30 -1.49 7.53 -3.47
CA LYS A 30 -2.36 7.22 -2.32
C LYS A 30 -2.35 5.74 -1.97
N TYR A 31 -2.36 4.86 -2.98
CA TYR A 31 -2.29 3.42 -2.78
C TYR A 31 -0.94 2.98 -2.20
N CYS A 32 0.17 3.44 -2.78
CA CYS A 32 1.51 3.13 -2.31
C CYS A 32 1.74 3.61 -0.88
N ASN A 33 1.33 4.84 -0.54
CA ASN A 33 1.41 5.36 0.81
C ASN A 33 0.62 4.51 1.82
N ALA A 34 -0.58 4.06 1.46
CA ALA A 34 -1.38 3.17 2.32
C ALA A 34 -0.71 1.80 2.53
N LEU A 35 0.03 1.29 1.53
CA LEU A 35 0.80 0.05 1.65
C LEU A 35 2.06 0.23 2.52
N VAL A 36 2.77 1.34 2.39
CA VAL A 36 3.90 1.69 3.28
C VAL A 36 3.41 1.72 4.72
N ASP A 37 2.33 2.47 5.00
CA ASP A 37 1.74 2.54 6.34
C ASP A 37 1.33 1.17 6.88
N LEU A 38 0.73 0.32 6.03
CA LEU A 38 0.30 -1.01 6.41
C LEU A 38 1.50 -1.90 6.75
N PHE A 39 2.55 -1.83 5.94
CA PHE A 39 3.78 -2.57 6.13
C PHE A 39 4.48 -2.14 7.43
N GLU A 40 4.73 -0.85 7.61
CA GLU A 40 5.39 -0.29 8.79
C GLU A 40 4.67 -0.66 10.09
N LYS A 41 3.33 -0.63 10.11
CA LYS A 41 2.53 -1.02 11.29
C LYS A 41 2.65 -2.50 11.65
N ASN A 42 2.99 -3.38 10.71
CA ASN A 42 2.95 -4.83 10.89
C ASN A 42 4.32 -5.51 10.76
N LYS A 43 5.36 -4.82 10.30
CA LYS A 43 6.67 -5.41 10.01
C LYS A 43 7.31 -6.08 11.23
N ALA A 44 7.21 -5.46 12.40
CA ALA A 44 7.69 -6.04 13.66
C ALA A 44 6.95 -7.34 14.05
N LEU A 45 5.63 -7.40 13.83
CA LEU A 45 4.81 -8.60 14.10
C LEU A 45 5.18 -9.77 13.17
N CYS A 46 5.71 -9.45 12.00
CA CYS A 46 6.17 -10.40 10.99
C CYS A 46 7.67 -10.74 11.09
N ASN A 47 8.37 -10.29 12.15
CA ASN A 47 9.82 -10.44 12.32
C ASN A 47 10.66 -9.84 11.18
N VAL A 48 10.17 -8.76 10.58
CA VAL A 48 10.92 -7.99 9.56
C VAL A 48 11.75 -6.92 10.29
N PRO A 49 13.05 -6.75 9.95
CA PRO A 49 13.90 -5.73 10.57
C PRO A 49 13.46 -4.30 10.25
N ASP A 50 13.72 -3.37 11.18
CA ASP A 50 13.29 -1.97 11.03
C ASP A 50 13.90 -1.25 9.83
N TYR A 51 15.10 -1.63 9.41
CA TYR A 51 15.80 -1.03 8.25
C TYR A 51 15.29 -1.54 6.89
N GLN A 52 14.39 -2.54 6.90
CA GLN A 52 13.83 -3.09 5.68
C GLN A 52 12.51 -2.40 5.36
N ASP A 53 12.46 -1.77 4.19
CA ASP A 53 11.28 -1.08 3.66
C ASP A 53 10.63 -1.86 2.51
N ILE A 54 9.39 -1.49 2.19
CA ILE A 54 8.68 -1.98 1.00
C ILE A 54 9.09 -1.18 -0.23
N ASN A 55 9.36 -1.87 -1.34
CA ASN A 55 9.71 -1.24 -2.62
C ASN A 55 8.59 -1.45 -3.64
N PHE A 56 8.27 -0.39 -4.39
CA PHE A 56 7.33 -0.42 -5.52
C PHE A 56 8.15 -0.37 -6.82
N TYR A 57 7.73 -1.14 -7.83
CA TYR A 57 8.34 -1.21 -9.16
C TYR A 57 7.36 -0.75 -10.23
#